data_AF-A0AAU2KMX1-F1
#
_entry.id   AF-A0AAU2KMX1-F1
#
_cell.length_a   1.000
_cell.length_b   1.000
_cell.length_c   1.000
_cell.angle_alpha   90.00
_cell.angle_beta   90.00
_cell.angle_gamma   90.00
#
_symmetry.space_group_name_H-M   'P 1'
#
loop_
_entity.id
_entity.type
_entity.pdbx_description
1 polymer ?
#
loop_
_entity_poly.entity_id
_entity_poly.type
_entity_poly.pdbx_seq_one_letter_code
_entity_poly.pdbx_strand_id
1 'polypeptide(L)'
;MVDTVNSLAARVHELLVALLTHGAATMVPGQDVSSSPAREFRGAPQSVDATAGLHDVVARATALGPDGAWLVAAGHASLSVLAVARGQADQAVFHLDAAVAAGFNDCVVLHAAPIRPLHDDPRFRALYERMRITQADLDEFFWLHQEMQIMSREAETATVDNIGRLDTGVSLLPQAPMPTREPNTPGILITRIDLAATQTALRQAALKLDFQRSSGNTSLSLIDDSWDYPRATRDAWHADELESQRERAAAARAFVERPGAGTMLIPCPPLGSISYPS
;
A
#
# COMPACT_ATOMS: atom_id res chain seq x y z
N MET A 1 27.11 -3.02 -3.20
CA MET A 1 25.94 -3.19 -4.09
C MET A 1 24.66 -3.42 -3.30
N VAL A 2 24.65 -4.29 -2.28
CA VAL A 2 23.50 -4.50 -1.38
C VAL A 2 22.96 -3.20 -0.78
N ASP A 3 23.84 -2.31 -0.29
CA ASP A 3 23.44 -1.00 0.26
C ASP A 3 22.73 -0.11 -0.76
N THR A 4 23.06 -0.25 -2.05
CA THR A 4 22.47 0.53 -3.14
C THR A 4 21.08 0.01 -3.52
N VAL A 5 20.91 -1.32 -3.56
CA VAL A 5 19.60 -1.96 -3.79
C VAL A 5 18.64 -1.65 -2.64
N ASN A 6 19.10 -1.76 -1.40
CA ASN A 6 18.29 -1.44 -0.21
C ASN A 6 17.91 0.04 -0.17
N SER A 7 18.83 0.95 -0.54
CA SER A 7 18.53 2.39 -0.65
C SER A 7 17.46 2.67 -1.71
N LEU A 8 17.51 1.99 -2.86
CA LEU A 8 16.49 2.14 -3.90
C LEU A 8 15.14 1.53 -3.48
N ALA A 9 15.14 0.38 -2.82
CA ALA A 9 13.93 -0.23 -2.27
C ALA A 9 13.26 0.69 -1.24
N ALA A 10 14.04 1.30 -0.35
CA ALA A 10 13.56 2.32 0.58
C ALA A 10 12.97 3.52 -0.17
N ARG A 11 13.62 3.96 -1.26
CA ARG A 11 13.09 5.04 -2.09
C ARG A 11 11.76 4.69 -2.74
N VAL A 12 11.59 3.46 -3.25
CA VAL A 12 10.30 2.99 -3.77
C VAL A 12 9.23 3.02 -2.68
N HIS A 13 9.55 2.50 -1.50
CA HIS A 13 8.65 2.54 -0.35
C HIS A 13 8.21 3.97 -0.01
N GLU A 14 9.13 4.93 0.08
CA GLU A 14 8.82 6.34 0.34
C GLU A 14 7.89 6.95 -0.72
N LEU A 15 8.13 6.66 -2.01
CA LEU A 15 7.30 7.15 -3.10
C LEU A 15 5.88 6.57 -3.02
N LEU A 16 5.76 5.28 -2.69
CA LEU A 16 4.46 4.61 -2.51
C LEU A 16 3.71 5.15 -1.29
N VAL A 17 4.39 5.34 -0.16
CA VAL A 17 3.79 5.98 1.03
C VAL A 17 3.29 7.37 0.65
N ALA A 18 4.10 8.18 -0.04
CA ALA A 18 3.69 9.51 -0.47
C ALA A 18 2.46 9.47 -1.40
N LEU A 19 2.39 8.51 -2.33
CA LEU A 19 1.23 8.30 -3.18
C LEU A 19 -0.03 7.95 -2.38
N LEU A 20 0.08 7.03 -1.42
CA LEU A 20 -1.05 6.58 -0.61
C LEU A 20 -1.55 7.67 0.35
N THR A 21 -0.65 8.49 0.91
CA THR A 21 -1.03 9.55 1.85
C THR A 21 -1.48 10.85 1.19
N HIS A 22 -1.06 11.13 -0.05
CA HIS A 22 -1.38 12.40 -0.74
C HIS A 22 -2.33 12.21 -1.94
N GLY A 23 -2.41 11.02 -2.53
CA GLY A 23 -3.21 10.73 -3.74
C GLY A 23 -4.72 10.82 -3.54
N ALA A 24 -5.22 10.73 -2.31
CA ALA A 24 -6.63 10.97 -2.00
C ALA A 24 -7.09 12.41 -2.31
N ALA A 25 -6.18 13.38 -2.34
CA ALA A 25 -6.51 14.78 -2.63
C ALA A 25 -6.67 15.07 -4.14
N THR A 26 -6.22 14.17 -5.02
CA THR A 26 -6.17 14.39 -6.48
C THR A 26 -7.25 13.65 -7.28
N MET A 27 -8.10 12.85 -6.63
CA MET A 27 -9.13 12.03 -7.31
C MET A 27 -10.55 12.62 -7.27
N VAL A 28 -10.73 13.87 -6.82
CA VAL A 28 -12.01 14.60 -6.96
C VAL A 28 -11.92 15.46 -8.21
N PRO A 29 -12.58 15.10 -9.33
CA PRO A 29 -12.66 15.96 -10.50
C PRO A 29 -13.52 17.19 -10.14
N GLY A 30 -12.93 18.39 -10.16
CA GLY A 30 -13.67 19.64 -10.00
C GLY A 30 -13.36 20.47 -8.74
N GLN A 31 -12.39 20.08 -7.92
CA GLN A 31 -11.78 21.01 -6.94
C GLN A 31 -10.40 21.45 -7.42
N ASP A 32 -10.38 22.42 -8.33
CA ASP A 32 -9.26 23.35 -8.41
C ASP A 32 -9.17 24.06 -7.05
N VAL A 33 -8.32 23.55 -6.16
CA VAL A 33 -7.96 24.26 -4.94
C VAL A 33 -7.05 25.40 -5.36
N SER A 34 -7.71 26.50 -5.69
CA SER A 34 -7.25 27.88 -5.58
C SER A 34 -6.02 27.98 -4.68
N SER A 35 -4.93 28.40 -5.30
CA SER A 35 -3.68 28.83 -4.68
C SER A 35 -3.98 29.81 -3.54
N SER A 36 -4.03 29.31 -2.30
CA SER A 36 -4.11 30.14 -1.12
C SER A 36 -2.68 30.42 -0.63
N PRO A 37 -2.22 31.69 -0.65
CA PRO A 37 -0.85 32.05 -0.27
C PRO A 37 -0.52 31.79 1.22
N ALA A 38 -1.52 31.41 2.03
CA ALA A 38 -1.31 31.00 3.41
C ALA A 38 -0.62 29.61 3.55
N ARG A 39 -0.58 28.79 2.49
CA ARG A 39 0.06 27.46 2.54
C ARG A 39 1.59 27.53 2.46
N GLU A 40 2.15 28.60 1.89
CA GLU A 40 3.60 28.83 1.78
C GLU A 40 4.25 29.26 3.11
N PHE A 41 3.49 29.87 4.02
CA PHE A 41 4.03 30.37 5.30
C PHE A 41 4.24 29.26 6.36
N ARG A 42 3.71 28.05 6.11
CA ARG A 42 3.74 26.94 7.08
C ARG A 42 4.31 25.68 6.43
N GLY A 43 5.54 25.77 5.90
CA GLY A 43 6.41 24.63 5.58
C GLY A 43 5.71 23.37 5.09
N ALA A 44 4.76 23.50 4.15
CA ALA A 44 4.03 22.35 3.65
C ALA A 44 5.05 21.45 2.92
N PRO A 45 5.05 20.13 3.19
CA PRO A 45 5.97 19.23 2.51
C PRO A 45 5.75 19.39 0.99
N GLN A 46 6.86 19.56 0.27
CA GLN A 46 6.85 19.63 -1.19
C GLN A 46 6.07 18.43 -1.72
N SER A 47 5.10 18.67 -2.62
CA SER A 47 4.37 17.58 -3.27
C SER A 47 5.39 16.68 -3.97
N VAL A 48 5.48 15.43 -3.53
CA VAL A 48 6.37 14.45 -4.15
C VAL A 48 5.84 14.15 -5.55
N ASP A 49 6.60 14.52 -6.59
CA ASP A 49 6.31 14.05 -7.94
C ASP A 49 6.66 12.56 -8.02
N ALA A 50 5.67 11.74 -7.70
CA ALA A 50 5.81 10.30 -7.70
C ALA A 50 6.13 9.73 -9.08
N THR A 51 5.65 10.36 -10.17
CA THR A 51 5.93 9.89 -11.53
C THR A 51 7.40 10.10 -11.87
N ALA A 52 7.94 11.30 -11.63
CA ALA A 52 9.36 11.58 -11.81
C ALA A 52 10.23 10.72 -10.87
N GLY A 53 9.81 10.54 -9.61
CA GLY A 53 10.51 9.69 -8.65
C GLY A 53 10.59 8.22 -9.08
N LEU A 54 9.51 7.65 -9.63
CA LEU A 54 9.52 6.28 -10.13
C LEU A 54 10.40 6.13 -11.37
N HIS A 55 10.42 7.12 -12.27
CA HIS A 55 11.35 7.13 -13.40
C HIS A 55 12.82 7.19 -12.96
N ASP A 56 13.15 7.98 -11.92
CA ASP A 56 14.50 7.99 -11.33
C ASP A 56 14.88 6.62 -10.76
N VAL A 57 13.97 5.96 -10.02
CA VAL A 57 14.19 4.59 -9.53
C VAL A 57 14.48 3.64 -10.68
N VAL A 58 13.67 3.65 -11.75
CA VAL A 58 13.86 2.78 -12.92
C VAL A 58 15.24 3.02 -13.54
N ALA A 59 15.64 4.28 -13.75
CA ALA A 59 16.93 4.61 -14.34
C ALA A 59 18.11 4.11 -13.47
N ARG A 60 18.06 4.35 -12.17
CA ARG A 60 19.11 3.93 -11.22
C ARG A 60 19.16 2.41 -11.04
N ALA A 61 18.01 1.75 -10.98
CA ALA A 61 17.91 0.30 -10.89
C ALA A 61 18.43 -0.40 -12.16
N THR A 62 18.17 0.17 -13.33
CA THR A 62 18.70 -0.33 -14.61
C THR A 62 20.23 -0.33 -14.61
N ALA A 63 20.86 0.70 -14.04
CA ALA A 63 22.31 0.80 -13.93
C ALA A 63 22.94 -0.26 -13.00
N LEU A 64 22.14 -0.91 -12.13
CA LEU A 64 22.58 -2.02 -11.28
C LEU A 64 22.55 -3.38 -11.99
N GLY A 65 21.98 -3.45 -13.20
CA GLY A 65 21.88 -4.70 -13.97
C GLY A 65 20.92 -5.71 -13.31
N PRO A 66 21.25 -7.03 -13.33
CA PRO A 66 20.36 -8.07 -12.83
C PRO A 66 19.92 -7.88 -11.37
N ASP A 67 20.79 -7.36 -10.52
CA ASP A 67 20.51 -7.13 -9.09
C ASP A 67 19.42 -6.07 -8.87
N GLY A 68 19.24 -5.15 -9.83
CA GLY A 68 18.21 -4.11 -9.81
C GLY A 68 16.96 -4.44 -10.63
N ALA A 69 16.92 -5.58 -11.34
CA ALA A 69 15.84 -5.88 -12.28
C ALA A 69 14.46 -5.88 -11.62
N TRP A 70 14.35 -6.41 -10.40
CA TRP A 70 13.09 -6.42 -9.65
C TRP A 70 12.61 -5.00 -9.25
N LEU A 71 13.53 -4.05 -9.06
CA LEU A 71 13.21 -2.63 -8.81
C LEU A 71 12.80 -1.91 -10.10
N VAL A 72 13.36 -2.29 -11.26
CA VAL A 72 12.87 -1.85 -12.57
C VAL A 72 11.44 -2.31 -12.78
N ALA A 73 11.16 -3.58 -12.47
CA ALA A 73 9.82 -4.16 -12.49
C ALA A 73 8.88 -3.41 -11.53
N ALA A 74 9.31 -3.11 -10.30
CA ALA A 74 8.53 -2.35 -9.32
C ALA A 74 8.16 -0.96 -9.84
N GLY A 75 9.15 -0.20 -10.31
CA GLY A 75 8.95 1.16 -10.81
C GLY A 75 7.98 1.20 -11.99
N HIS A 76 8.12 0.27 -12.94
CA HIS A 76 7.20 0.16 -14.07
C HIS A 76 5.80 -0.33 -13.68
N ALA A 77 5.67 -1.28 -12.75
CA ALA A 77 4.37 -1.70 -12.25
C ALA A 77 3.63 -0.52 -11.58
N SER A 78 4.30 0.25 -10.72
CA SER A 78 3.72 1.44 -10.09
C SER A 78 3.36 2.53 -11.11
N LEU A 79 4.21 2.79 -12.11
CA LEU A 79 3.90 3.72 -13.20
C LEU A 79 2.68 3.29 -14.00
N SER A 80 2.49 1.99 -14.22
CA SER A 80 1.30 1.47 -14.86
C SER A 80 0.04 1.73 -14.03
N VAL A 81 0.08 1.46 -12.72
CA VAL A 81 -1.05 1.74 -11.82
C VAL A 81 -1.43 3.22 -11.86
N LEU A 82 -0.45 4.13 -11.87
CA LEU A 82 -0.71 5.57 -12.03
C LEU A 82 -1.33 5.92 -13.38
N ALA A 83 -0.86 5.29 -14.47
CA ALA A 83 -1.43 5.49 -15.80
C ALA A 83 -2.89 4.98 -15.87
N VAL A 84 -3.20 3.83 -15.26
CA VAL A 84 -4.58 3.33 -15.13
C VAL A 84 -5.45 4.32 -14.36
N ALA A 85 -4.98 4.81 -13.21
CA ALA A 85 -5.71 5.79 -12.41
C ALA A 85 -6.02 7.09 -13.17
N ARG A 86 -5.21 7.43 -14.18
CA ARG A 86 -5.38 8.61 -15.06
C ARG A 86 -6.16 8.30 -16.34
N GLY A 87 -6.64 7.08 -16.54
CA GLY A 87 -7.33 6.65 -17.77
C GLY A 87 -6.40 6.52 -18.98
N GLN A 88 -5.09 6.41 -18.78
CA GLN A 88 -4.06 6.35 -19.83
C GLN A 88 -3.74 4.89 -20.18
N ALA A 89 -4.69 4.17 -20.79
CA ALA A 89 -4.59 2.74 -21.06
C ALA A 89 -3.33 2.33 -21.85
N ASP A 90 -2.99 3.07 -22.91
CA ASP A 90 -1.78 2.78 -23.71
C ASP A 90 -0.50 2.87 -22.88
N GLN A 91 -0.40 3.88 -22.01
CA GLN A 91 0.76 4.07 -21.16
C GLN A 91 0.82 3.04 -20.04
N ALA A 92 -0.35 2.63 -19.52
CA ALA A 92 -0.46 1.54 -18.56
C ALA A 92 0.06 0.21 -19.14
N VAL A 93 -0.37 -0.14 -20.36
CA VAL A 93 0.08 -1.36 -21.05
C VAL A 93 1.57 -1.28 -21.37
N PHE A 94 2.07 -0.15 -21.85
CA PHE A 94 3.50 0.06 -22.10
C PHE A 94 4.35 -0.20 -20.84
N HIS A 95 3.95 0.37 -19.70
CA HIS A 95 4.68 0.17 -18.45
C HIS A 95 4.53 -1.26 -17.92
N LEU A 96 3.38 -1.90 -18.03
CA LEU A 96 3.22 -3.31 -17.64
C LEU A 96 4.08 -4.24 -18.48
N ASP A 97 4.18 -4.00 -19.79
CA ASP A 97 5.01 -4.81 -20.67
C ASP A 97 6.50 -4.74 -20.26
N ALA A 98 6.98 -3.54 -19.94
CA ALA A 98 8.32 -3.32 -19.39
C ALA A 98 8.50 -3.97 -18.01
N ALA A 99 7.49 -3.92 -17.15
CA ALA A 99 7.54 -4.58 -15.84
C ALA A 99 7.66 -6.10 -15.99
N VAL A 100 6.84 -6.72 -16.85
CA VAL A 100 6.88 -8.17 -17.11
C VAL A 100 8.22 -8.57 -17.74
N ALA A 101 8.78 -7.76 -18.65
CA ALA A 101 10.11 -7.99 -19.20
C ALA A 101 11.22 -7.95 -18.12
N ALA A 102 11.02 -7.18 -17.05
CA ALA A 102 11.92 -7.11 -15.90
C ALA A 102 11.60 -8.15 -14.80
N GLY A 103 10.66 -9.07 -15.04
CA GLY A 103 10.34 -10.18 -14.13
C GLY A 103 9.09 -9.98 -13.26
N PHE A 104 8.30 -8.91 -13.48
CA PHE A 104 7.02 -8.75 -12.79
C PHE A 104 6.09 -9.93 -13.09
N ASN A 105 5.52 -10.53 -12.04
CA ASN A 105 4.69 -11.71 -12.16
C ASN A 105 3.52 -11.76 -11.16
N ASP A 106 3.17 -10.64 -10.53
CA ASP A 106 1.97 -10.54 -9.70
C ASP A 106 0.72 -10.59 -10.60
N CYS A 107 0.21 -11.79 -10.82
CA CYS A 107 -0.96 -12.00 -11.65
C CYS A 107 -2.27 -11.76 -10.90
N VAL A 108 -2.22 -11.62 -9.56
CA VAL A 108 -3.39 -11.35 -8.71
C VAL A 108 -3.79 -9.89 -8.87
N VAL A 109 -2.85 -8.95 -8.78
CA VAL A 109 -3.16 -7.50 -8.96
C VAL A 109 -3.77 -7.20 -10.32
N LEU A 110 -3.42 -7.96 -11.35
CA LEU A 110 -3.96 -7.79 -12.71
C LEU A 110 -5.44 -8.18 -12.84
N HIS A 111 -6.05 -8.73 -11.78
CA HIS A 111 -7.50 -9.00 -11.68
C HIS A 111 -8.25 -7.95 -10.84
N ALA A 112 -7.54 -6.98 -10.26
CA ALA A 112 -8.16 -5.87 -9.54
C ALA A 112 -9.09 -5.07 -10.46
N ALA A 113 -10.17 -4.54 -9.89
CA ALA A 113 -11.22 -3.85 -10.66
C ALA A 113 -10.71 -2.73 -11.58
N PRO A 114 -9.73 -1.88 -11.19
CA PRO A 114 -9.19 -0.83 -12.06
C PRO A 114 -8.45 -1.37 -13.31
N ILE A 115 -7.91 -2.59 -13.24
CA ILE A 115 -7.13 -3.20 -14.34
C ILE A 115 -8.03 -3.93 -15.35
N ARG A 116 -9.24 -4.34 -14.94
CA ARG A 116 -10.18 -5.10 -15.79
C ARG A 116 -10.44 -4.50 -17.17
N PRO A 117 -10.55 -3.16 -17.35
CA PRO A 117 -10.72 -2.58 -18.69
C PRO A 117 -9.58 -2.92 -19.68
N LEU A 118 -8.39 -3.28 -19.20
CA LEU A 118 -7.28 -3.68 -20.04
C LEU A 118 -7.39 -5.13 -20.53
N HIS A 119 -8.29 -5.95 -19.98
CA HIS A 119 -8.38 -7.39 -20.29
C HIS A 119 -8.75 -7.67 -21.75
N ASP A 120 -9.39 -6.72 -22.44
CA ASP A 120 -9.74 -6.83 -23.85
C ASP A 120 -8.64 -6.34 -24.80
N ASP A 121 -7.58 -5.73 -24.28
CA ASP A 121 -6.43 -5.33 -25.08
C ASP A 121 -5.55 -6.54 -25.44
N PRO A 122 -5.32 -6.85 -26.73
CA PRO A 122 -4.49 -7.98 -27.13
C PRO A 122 -3.03 -7.86 -26.64
N ARG A 123 -2.51 -6.63 -26.47
CA ARG A 123 -1.16 -6.39 -25.91
C ARG A 123 -1.11 -6.77 -24.43
N PHE A 124 -2.16 -6.47 -23.68
CA PHE A 124 -2.28 -6.85 -22.28
C PHE A 124 -2.43 -8.37 -22.10
N ARG A 125 -3.19 -9.03 -22.98
CA ARG A 125 -3.26 -10.50 -22.98
C ARG A 125 -1.90 -11.13 -23.28
N ALA A 126 -1.19 -10.61 -24.28
CA ALA A 126 0.12 -11.12 -24.67
C ALA A 126 1.17 -10.96 -23.56
N LEU A 127 1.19 -9.84 -22.81
CA LEU A 127 2.09 -9.72 -21.65
C LEU A 127 1.69 -10.65 -20.50
N TYR A 128 0.39 -10.85 -20.25
CA TYR A 128 -0.10 -11.73 -19.19
C TYR A 128 0.33 -13.19 -19.44
N GLU A 129 0.22 -13.66 -20.68
CA GLU A 129 0.60 -15.01 -21.10
C GLU A 129 2.11 -15.32 -20.93
N ARG A 130 2.96 -14.29 -20.82
CA ARG A 130 4.41 -14.43 -20.56
C ARG A 130 4.73 -14.60 -19.08
N MET A 131 3.84 -14.22 -18.17
CA MET A 131 4.10 -14.28 -16.74
C MET A 131 4.19 -15.73 -16.25
N ARG A 132 5.14 -15.98 -15.35
CA ARG A 132 5.36 -17.29 -14.72
C ARG A 132 5.39 -17.14 -13.21
N ILE A 133 4.80 -18.09 -12.53
CA ILE A 133 4.60 -18.04 -11.08
C ILE A 133 4.77 -19.43 -10.48
N THR A 134 5.14 -19.49 -9.20
CA THR A 134 5.14 -20.73 -8.42
C THR A 134 3.85 -20.83 -7.59
N GLN A 135 3.46 -22.02 -7.17
CA GLN A 135 2.28 -22.16 -6.32
C GLN A 135 2.49 -21.45 -4.97
N ALA A 136 3.71 -21.53 -4.41
CA ALA A 136 4.07 -20.87 -3.15
C ALA A 136 3.96 -19.34 -3.24
N ASP A 137 4.43 -18.74 -4.34
CA ASP A 137 4.31 -17.31 -4.55
C ASP A 137 2.87 -16.89 -4.85
N LEU A 138 2.09 -17.69 -5.59
CA LEU A 138 0.67 -17.40 -5.81
C LEU A 138 -0.11 -17.36 -4.49
N ASP A 139 0.11 -18.33 -3.60
CA ASP A 139 -0.49 -18.35 -2.26
C ASP A 139 -0.13 -17.07 -1.47
N GLU A 140 1.13 -16.61 -1.57
CA GLU A 140 1.57 -15.38 -0.93
C GLU A 140 0.98 -14.11 -1.56
N PHE A 141 0.88 -14.00 -2.88
CA PHE A 141 0.23 -12.85 -3.52
C PHE A 141 -1.23 -12.72 -3.08
N PHE A 142 -1.97 -13.84 -3.03
CA PHE A 142 -3.33 -13.82 -2.50
C PHE A 142 -3.39 -13.28 -1.07
N TRP A 143 -2.48 -13.75 -0.21
CA TRP A 143 -2.39 -13.27 1.16
C TRP A 143 -2.04 -11.78 1.24
N LEU A 144 -1.03 -11.31 0.48
CA LEU A 144 -0.59 -9.92 0.47
C LEU A 144 -1.72 -8.98 0.05
N HIS A 145 -2.44 -9.31 -1.03
CA HIS A 145 -3.59 -8.52 -1.49
C HIS A 145 -4.75 -8.56 -0.50
N GLN A 146 -5.03 -9.72 0.08
CA GLN A 146 -6.07 -9.86 1.09
C GLN A 146 -5.75 -9.01 2.33
N GLU A 147 -4.51 -9.03 2.81
CA GLU A 147 -4.10 -8.26 3.98
C GLU A 147 -4.16 -6.75 3.71
N MET A 148 -3.76 -6.29 2.52
CA MET A 148 -3.96 -4.88 2.13
C MET A 148 -5.43 -4.46 2.19
N GLN A 149 -6.37 -5.31 1.76
CA GLN A 149 -7.81 -5.02 1.83
C GLN A 149 -8.34 -5.02 3.28
N ILE A 150 -7.93 -6.02 4.08
CA ILE A 150 -8.33 -6.12 5.48
C ILE A 150 -7.84 -4.90 6.25
N MET A 151 -6.58 -4.51 6.08
CA MET A 151 -6.01 -3.35 6.78
C MET A 151 -6.70 -2.04 6.41
N SER A 152 -7.06 -1.84 5.14
CA SER A 152 -7.83 -0.65 4.74
C SER A 152 -9.16 -0.57 5.50
N ARG A 153 -9.89 -1.69 5.60
CA ARG A 153 -11.15 -1.76 6.35
C ARG A 153 -10.96 -1.61 7.86
N GLU A 154 -9.92 -2.22 8.42
CA GLU A 154 -9.60 -2.09 9.85
C GLU A 154 -9.22 -0.64 10.20
N ALA A 155 -8.51 0.07 9.30
CA ALA A 155 -8.19 1.49 9.44
C ALA A 155 -9.44 2.39 9.38
N GLU A 156 -10.36 2.11 8.45
CA GLU A 156 -11.65 2.80 8.37
C GLU A 156 -12.48 2.59 9.64
N THR A 157 -12.56 1.34 10.11
CA THR A 157 -13.28 1.00 11.35
C THR A 157 -12.67 1.68 12.56
N ALA A 158 -11.33 1.65 12.70
CA ALA A 158 -10.64 2.34 13.78
C ALA A 158 -10.88 3.85 13.76
N THR A 159 -10.95 4.45 12.57
CA THR A 159 -11.28 5.87 12.41
C THR A 159 -12.69 6.17 12.91
N VAL A 160 -13.66 5.31 12.60
CA VAL A 160 -15.04 5.44 13.07
C VAL A 160 -15.13 5.30 14.59
N ASP A 161 -14.44 4.30 15.17
CA ASP A 161 -14.43 4.08 16.63
C ASP A 161 -13.85 5.27 17.42
N ASN A 162 -13.01 6.08 16.77
CA ASN A 162 -12.40 7.26 17.39
C ASN A 162 -13.31 8.50 17.38
N ILE A 163 -14.45 8.46 16.68
CA ILE A 163 -15.41 9.57 16.65
C ILE A 163 -16.09 9.72 18.01
N GLY A 164 -15.96 10.91 18.62
CA GLY A 164 -16.60 11.21 19.89
C GLY A 164 -15.93 10.59 21.12
N ARG A 165 -14.75 9.98 20.93
CA ARG A 165 -13.91 9.40 21.99
C ARG A 165 -13.26 10.50 22.83
N LEU A 166 -13.44 10.47 24.15
CA LEU A 166 -13.01 11.53 25.08
C LEU A 166 -11.65 11.28 25.77
N ASP A 167 -10.96 10.17 25.56
CA ASP A 167 -9.60 9.99 26.12
C ASP A 167 -8.56 10.88 25.39
N THR A 168 -7.32 10.86 25.85
CA THR A 168 -6.17 11.52 25.18
C THR A 168 -5.12 10.54 24.66
N GLY A 169 -5.42 9.24 24.69
CA GLY A 169 -4.56 8.17 24.20
C GLY A 169 -4.46 8.12 22.68
N VAL A 170 -3.47 7.37 22.19
CA VAL A 170 -3.19 7.18 20.77
C VAL A 170 -3.14 5.68 20.50
N SER A 171 -3.83 5.22 19.46
CA SER A 171 -3.86 3.81 19.06
C SER A 171 -3.02 3.60 17.80
N LEU A 172 -2.18 2.56 17.78
CA LEU A 172 -1.13 2.42 16.76
C LEU A 172 -1.55 1.67 15.48
N LEU A 173 -2.82 1.27 15.38
CA LEU A 173 -3.39 0.44 14.30
C LEU A 173 -2.51 -0.80 14.00
N PRO A 174 -2.72 -1.91 14.73
CA PRO A 174 -1.90 -3.13 14.58
C PRO A 174 -1.84 -3.66 13.15
N GLN A 175 -0.72 -4.29 12.79
CA GLN A 175 -0.42 -4.76 11.43
C GLN A 175 0.03 -6.22 11.44
N ALA A 176 -0.32 -6.98 10.40
CA ALA A 176 0.19 -8.34 10.26
C ALA A 176 1.71 -8.36 10.03
N PRO A 177 2.44 -9.33 10.60
CA PRO A 177 3.86 -9.51 10.34
C PRO A 177 4.14 -9.76 8.85
N MET A 178 5.21 -9.17 8.33
CA MET A 178 5.65 -9.41 6.96
C MET A 178 6.13 -10.87 6.77
N PRO A 179 5.82 -11.51 5.63
CA PRO A 179 6.34 -12.84 5.33
C PRO A 179 7.87 -12.84 5.29
N THR A 180 8.49 -13.84 5.93
CA THR A 180 9.96 -13.94 6.06
C THR A 180 10.59 -14.98 5.14
N ARG A 181 9.79 -15.78 4.43
CA ARG A 181 10.33 -16.79 3.50
C ARG A 181 11.02 -16.13 2.32
N GLU A 182 11.96 -16.85 1.72
CA GLU A 182 12.57 -16.46 0.46
C GLU A 182 11.56 -16.67 -0.68
N PRO A 183 11.28 -15.63 -1.50
CA PRO A 183 10.37 -15.77 -2.62
C PRO A 183 11.03 -16.51 -3.79
N ASN A 184 10.25 -17.26 -4.58
CA ASN A 184 10.78 -17.94 -5.77
C ASN A 184 10.80 -17.00 -6.99
N THR A 185 10.09 -15.87 -6.92
CA THR A 185 9.96 -14.91 -8.01
C THR A 185 10.05 -13.47 -7.50
N PRO A 186 10.60 -12.56 -8.31
CA PRO A 186 10.87 -11.20 -7.86
C PRO A 186 9.61 -10.37 -7.61
N GLY A 187 8.46 -10.70 -8.21
CA GLY A 187 7.22 -9.95 -8.00
C GLY A 187 6.76 -9.93 -6.54
N ILE A 188 7.06 -10.97 -5.76
CA ILE A 188 6.73 -10.99 -4.32
C ILE A 188 7.44 -9.86 -3.57
N LEU A 189 8.69 -9.53 -3.93
CA LEU A 189 9.41 -8.44 -3.28
C LEU A 189 8.71 -7.09 -3.52
N ILE A 190 8.14 -6.92 -4.72
CA ILE A 190 7.38 -5.73 -5.11
C ILE A 190 6.13 -5.62 -4.26
N THR A 191 5.30 -6.66 -4.25
CA THR A 191 4.02 -6.64 -3.51
C THR A 191 4.21 -6.61 -1.99
N ARG A 192 5.32 -7.15 -1.46
CA ARG A 192 5.73 -6.95 -0.05
C ARG A 192 6.03 -5.48 0.25
N ILE A 193 6.68 -4.76 -0.66
CA ILE A 193 6.93 -3.32 -0.51
C ILE A 193 5.61 -2.55 -0.57
N ASP A 194 4.69 -2.93 -1.44
CA ASP A 194 3.35 -2.33 -1.51
C ASP A 194 2.57 -2.51 -0.19
N LEU A 195 2.60 -3.73 0.39
CA LEU A 195 2.00 -3.98 1.70
C LEU A 195 2.68 -3.12 2.79
N ALA A 196 4.02 -3.10 2.85
CA ALA A 196 4.74 -2.31 3.83
C ALA A 196 4.44 -0.80 3.68
N ALA A 197 4.36 -0.29 2.45
CA ALA A 197 3.99 1.11 2.20
C ALA A 197 2.55 1.39 2.65
N THR A 198 1.63 0.46 2.43
CA THR A 198 0.24 0.53 2.90
C THR A 198 0.17 0.54 4.44
N GLN A 199 0.92 -0.34 5.11
CA GLN A 199 1.06 -0.37 6.58
C GLN A 199 1.55 0.98 7.11
N THR A 200 2.60 1.54 6.52
CA THR A 200 3.14 2.84 6.91
C THR A 200 2.13 3.97 6.68
N ALA A 201 1.49 4.03 5.51
CA ALA A 201 0.55 5.09 5.16
C ALA A 201 -0.69 5.09 6.08
N LEU A 202 -1.29 3.92 6.33
CA LEU A 202 -2.46 3.80 7.21
C LEU A 202 -2.12 4.15 8.66
N ARG A 203 -0.95 3.71 9.16
CA ARG A 203 -0.48 4.08 10.50
C ARG A 203 -0.24 5.58 10.63
N GLN A 204 0.37 6.22 9.62
CA GLN A 204 0.56 7.67 9.62
C GLN A 204 -0.78 8.42 9.63
N ALA A 205 -1.77 7.94 8.87
CA ALA A 205 -3.12 8.51 8.86
C ALA A 205 -3.82 8.37 10.22
N ALA A 206 -3.78 7.17 10.82
CA ALA A 206 -4.38 6.90 12.13
C ALA A 206 -3.74 7.77 13.23
N LEU A 207 -2.40 7.79 13.31
CA LEU A 207 -1.67 8.62 14.28
C LEU A 207 -2.02 10.10 14.15
N LYS A 208 -2.11 10.61 12.93
CA LYS A 208 -2.46 12.01 12.68
C LYS A 208 -3.85 12.34 13.23
N LEU A 209 -4.83 11.48 13.00
CA LEU A 209 -6.20 11.67 13.49
C LEU A 209 -6.25 11.60 15.02
N ASP A 210 -5.54 10.66 15.63
CA ASP A 210 -5.48 10.53 17.09
C ASP A 210 -4.81 11.72 17.77
N PHE A 211 -3.73 12.26 17.19
CA PHE A 211 -3.11 13.48 17.71
C PHE A 211 -4.05 14.69 17.62
N GLN A 212 -4.81 14.82 16.51
CA GLN A 212 -5.79 15.90 16.37
C GLN A 212 -6.89 15.80 17.43
N ARG A 213 -7.43 14.59 17.63
CA ARG A 213 -8.45 14.30 18.65
C ARG A 213 -7.93 14.55 20.06
N SER A 214 -6.78 13.96 20.40
CA SER A 214 -6.14 14.10 21.72
C SER A 214 -5.81 15.56 22.06
N SER A 215 -5.29 16.32 21.09
CA SER A 215 -5.02 17.75 21.26
C SER A 215 -6.31 18.55 21.46
N GLY A 216 -7.39 18.24 20.73
CA GLY A 216 -8.70 18.87 20.91
C GLY A 216 -9.27 18.61 22.31
N ASN A 217 -9.22 17.35 22.74
CA ASN A 217 -9.67 16.91 24.06
C ASN A 217 -8.87 17.58 25.20
N THR A 218 -7.54 17.63 25.06
CA THR A 218 -6.67 18.32 26.02
C THR A 218 -7.01 19.81 26.12
N SER A 219 -7.29 20.45 24.99
CA SER A 219 -7.65 21.88 24.96
C SER A 219 -8.98 22.16 25.66
N LEU A 220 -9.98 21.30 25.48
CA LEU A 220 -11.27 21.42 26.16
C LEU A 220 -11.16 21.28 27.68
N SER A 221 -10.36 20.31 28.14
CA SER A 221 -10.09 20.11 29.58
C SER A 221 -9.48 21.36 30.23
N LEU A 222 -8.58 22.07 29.53
CA LEU A 222 -7.94 23.29 30.04
C LEU A 222 -8.85 24.52 30.11
N ILE A 223 -9.92 24.58 29.32
CA ILE A 223 -10.76 25.78 29.19
C ILE A 223 -11.89 25.80 30.23
N ASP A 224 -12.57 24.67 30.47
CA ASP A 224 -13.87 24.67 31.16
C ASP A 224 -13.93 23.75 32.41
N ASP A 225 -12.92 22.93 32.68
CA ASP A 225 -12.88 21.91 33.77
C ASP A 225 -14.15 21.02 33.91
N SER A 226 -15.07 21.09 32.95
CA SER A 226 -16.31 20.34 32.82
C SER A 226 -16.09 18.98 32.16
N TRP A 227 -14.83 18.53 32.12
CA TRP A 227 -14.40 17.32 31.44
C TRP A 227 -15.00 16.08 32.08
N ASP A 228 -15.66 15.23 31.29
CA ASP A 228 -16.21 13.96 31.76
C ASP A 228 -15.10 12.91 31.93
N TYR A 229 -14.30 13.06 33.00
CA TYR A 229 -13.22 12.14 33.34
C TYR A 229 -13.68 10.67 33.42
N PRO A 230 -14.83 10.34 34.06
CA PRO A 230 -15.31 8.95 34.08
C PRO A 230 -15.55 8.37 32.68
N ARG A 231 -16.09 9.15 31.74
CA ARG A 231 -16.25 8.70 30.36
C ARG A 231 -14.92 8.57 29.65
N ALA A 232 -14.02 9.56 29.78
CA ALA A 232 -12.69 9.51 29.18
C ALA A 232 -11.90 8.25 29.63
N THR A 233 -12.01 7.83 30.89
CA THR A 233 -11.39 6.59 31.37
C THR A 233 -11.99 5.34 30.72
N ARG A 234 -13.33 5.27 30.58
CA ARG A 234 -13.99 4.14 29.91
C ARG A 234 -13.61 4.06 28.43
N ASP A 235 -13.58 5.21 27.76
CA ASP A 235 -13.19 5.32 26.36
C ASP A 235 -11.74 4.85 26.14
N ALA A 236 -10.82 5.18 27.06
CA ALA A 236 -9.43 4.71 27.04
C ALA A 236 -9.35 3.17 27.17
N TRP A 237 -10.02 2.58 28.18
CA TRP A 237 -10.01 1.13 28.35
C TRP A 237 -10.63 0.38 27.18
N HIS A 238 -11.71 0.93 26.61
CA HIS A 238 -12.33 0.35 25.44
C HIS A 238 -11.40 0.39 24.22
N ALA A 239 -10.68 1.51 24.02
CA ALA A 239 -9.68 1.62 22.96
C ALA A 239 -8.54 0.60 23.13
N ASP A 240 -8.00 0.44 24.33
CA ASP A 240 -6.95 -0.54 24.64
C ASP A 240 -7.41 -1.98 24.37
N GLU A 241 -8.66 -2.30 24.71
CA GLU A 241 -9.26 -3.61 24.44
C GLU A 241 -9.37 -3.86 22.93
N LEU A 242 -9.89 -2.90 22.17
CA LEU A 242 -10.01 -3.01 20.71
C LEU A 242 -8.65 -3.13 20.04
N GLU A 243 -7.65 -2.38 20.50
CA GLU A 243 -6.27 -2.47 20.00
C GLU A 243 -5.68 -3.87 20.28
N SER A 244 -5.84 -4.39 21.49
CA SER A 244 -5.40 -5.74 21.86
C SER A 244 -6.11 -6.84 21.07
N GLN A 245 -7.37 -6.62 20.69
CA GLN A 245 -8.12 -7.54 19.82
C GLN A 245 -7.58 -7.50 18.38
N ARG A 246 -7.36 -6.30 17.83
CA ARG A 246 -6.77 -6.10 16.49
C ARG A 246 -5.38 -6.68 16.38
N GLU A 247 -4.54 -6.50 17.40
CA GLU A 247 -3.19 -7.05 17.42
C GLU A 247 -3.20 -8.59 17.34
N ARG A 248 -4.04 -9.23 18.15
CA ARG A 248 -4.21 -10.69 18.10
C ARG A 248 -4.76 -11.16 16.75
N ALA A 249 -5.72 -10.42 16.18
CA ALA A 249 -6.30 -10.74 14.88
C ALA A 249 -5.25 -10.63 13.76
N ALA A 250 -4.45 -9.55 13.75
CA ALA A 250 -3.37 -9.34 12.79
C ALA A 250 -2.27 -10.41 12.92
N ALA A 251 -1.86 -10.75 14.14
CA ALA A 251 -0.90 -11.82 14.39
C ALA A 251 -1.41 -13.19 13.94
N ALA A 252 -2.69 -13.49 14.16
CA ALA A 252 -3.32 -14.75 13.74
C ALA A 252 -3.41 -14.90 12.21
N ARG A 253 -3.37 -13.78 11.47
CA ARG A 253 -3.34 -13.78 10.01
C ARG A 253 -1.94 -13.81 9.42
N ALA A 254 -0.86 -13.89 10.21
CA ALA A 254 0.50 -13.95 9.67
C ALA A 254 0.64 -15.02 8.59
N PHE A 255 1.32 -14.70 7.49
CA PHE A 255 1.48 -15.65 6.39
C PHE A 255 2.25 -16.89 6.84
N VAL A 256 1.68 -18.06 6.53
CA VAL A 256 2.32 -19.36 6.73
C VAL A 256 2.34 -20.09 5.39
N GLU A 257 3.54 -20.42 4.93
CA GLU A 257 3.71 -21.18 3.68
C GLU A 257 3.04 -22.56 3.81
N ARG A 258 2.26 -22.93 2.80
CA ARG A 258 1.60 -24.24 2.75
C ARG A 258 2.69 -25.33 2.61
N PRO A 259 2.71 -26.36 3.49
CA PRO A 259 3.65 -27.46 3.34
C PRO A 259 3.51 -28.14 1.97
N GLY A 260 4.64 -28.31 1.27
CA GLY A 260 4.67 -28.94 -0.05
C GLY A 260 4.19 -28.06 -1.20
N ALA A 261 4.06 -26.75 -1.00
CA ALA A 261 3.80 -25.82 -2.11
C ALA A 261 4.88 -25.95 -3.19
N GLY A 262 4.45 -26.11 -4.44
CA GLY A 262 5.37 -26.31 -5.56
C GLY A 262 6.15 -25.04 -5.89
N THR A 263 7.46 -25.20 -6.11
CA THR A 263 8.39 -24.14 -6.54
C THR A 263 8.61 -24.14 -8.06
N MET A 264 7.95 -25.03 -8.79
CA MET A 264 8.03 -25.09 -10.25
C MET A 264 7.33 -23.87 -10.86
N LEU A 265 8.00 -23.19 -11.78
CA LEU A 265 7.42 -22.10 -12.54
C LEU A 265 6.39 -22.63 -13.53
N ILE A 266 5.16 -22.17 -13.40
CA ILE A 266 4.04 -22.46 -14.27
C ILE A 266 3.46 -21.17 -14.86
N PRO A 267 2.71 -21.22 -15.98
CA PRO A 267 1.91 -20.08 -16.41
C PRO A 267 0.98 -19.61 -15.30
N CYS A 268 0.74 -18.30 -15.24
CA CYS A 268 -0.28 -17.76 -14.34
C CYS A 268 -1.65 -18.37 -14.66
N PRO A 269 -2.56 -18.46 -13.67
CA PRO A 269 -3.95 -18.87 -13.91
C PRO A 269 -4.58 -18.06 -15.06
N PRO A 270 -5.54 -18.59 -15.83
CA PRO A 270 -6.10 -17.87 -16.97
C PRO A 270 -6.57 -16.46 -16.62
N LEU A 271 -6.37 -15.49 -17.52
CA LEU A 271 -6.83 -14.12 -17.30
C LEU A 271 -8.35 -14.10 -17.10
N GLY A 272 -8.81 -13.42 -16.04
CA GLY A 272 -10.20 -13.38 -15.62
C GLY A 272 -10.64 -14.54 -14.71
N SER A 273 -9.78 -15.53 -14.46
CA SER A 273 -10.13 -16.68 -13.60
C SER A 273 -9.93 -16.42 -12.10
N ILE A 274 -9.09 -15.44 -11.74
CA ILE A 274 -8.83 -15.09 -10.35
C ILE A 274 -9.90 -14.12 -9.85
N SER A 275 -10.57 -14.49 -8.76
CA SER A 275 -11.35 -13.54 -7.97
C SER A 275 -10.38 -12.72 -7.11
N TYR A 276 -10.29 -11.42 -7.37
CA TYR A 276 -9.44 -10.53 -6.58
C TYR A 276 -9.93 -10.50 -5.11
N PRO A 277 -9.02 -10.60 -4.12
CA PRO A 277 -9.40 -10.55 -2.71
C PRO A 277 -10.23 -9.31 -2.38
N SER A 278 -11.30 -9.50 -1.61
CA SER A 278 -12.23 -8.45 -1.23
C SER A 278 -12.40 -8.31 0.28
#